data_AF-A0A7X3KYK9-F1
#
_entry.id   AF-A0A7X3KYK9-F1
#
_cell.length_a   1.000
_cell.length_b   1.000
_cell.length_c   1.000
_cell.angle_alpha   90.00
_cell.angle_beta   90.00
_cell.angle_gamma   90.00
#
_symmetry.space_group_name_H-M   'P 1'
#
loop_
_entity.id
_entity.type
_entity.pdbx_description
1 polymer ?
#
loop_
_entity_poly.entity_id
_entity_poly.type
_entity_poly.pdbx_seq_one_letter_code
_entity_poly.pdbx_strand_id
1 'polypeptide(L)' 'PQIIGQVLEDHGILADAYRFRLGPKAPPPRDYCTQYDESDLHFISRLCEEEGLHFHFEHQPDSHLLVFGE' A
#
# COMPACT_ATOMS: atom_id res chain seq x y z
N PRO A 1 0.85 1.21 -6.66
CA PRO A 1 1.78 1.51 -5.53
C PRO A 1 1.76 2.98 -5.08
N GLN A 2 1.75 3.93 -6.00
CA GLN A 2 1.82 5.37 -5.71
C GLN A 2 0.62 5.86 -4.88
N ILE A 3 -0.60 5.45 -5.26
CA ILE A 3 -1.84 5.82 -4.54
C ILE A 3 -1.81 5.29 -3.10
N ILE A 4 -1.43 4.02 -2.91
CA ILE A 4 -1.30 3.40 -1.58
C ILE A 4 -0.28 4.18 -0.73
N GLY A 5 0.89 4.51 -1.31
CA GLY A 5 1.90 5.32 -0.62
C GLY A 5 1.36 6.69 -0.18
N GLN A 6 0.65 7.39 -1.06
CA GLN A 6 0.05 8.69 -0.73
C GLN A 6 -0.93 8.60 0.44
N VAL A 7 -1.84 7.62 0.42
CA VAL A 7 -2.84 7.42 1.49
C VAL A 7 -2.16 7.13 2.84
N LEU A 8 -1.06 6.37 2.83
CA LEU A 8 -0.27 6.09 4.03
C LEU A 8 0.42 7.35 4.56
N GLU A 9 1.06 8.13 3.69
CA GLU A 9 1.74 9.38 4.04
C GLU A 9 0.75 10.42 4.60
N ASP A 10 -0.45 10.53 4.02
CA ASP A 10 -1.52 11.42 4.49
C ASP A 10 -1.97 11.08 5.93
N HIS A 11 -1.78 9.82 6.36
CA HIS A 11 -2.05 9.33 7.71
C HIS A 11 -0.81 9.31 8.62
N GLY A 12 0.31 9.87 8.19
CA GLY A 12 1.54 9.94 8.97
C GLY A 12 2.35 8.64 9.00
N ILE A 13 2.02 7.67 8.14
CA ILE A 13 2.79 6.44 7.95
C ILE A 13 3.84 6.74 6.87
N LEU A 14 5.03 7.14 7.32
CA LEU A 14 6.10 7.63 6.45
C LEU A 14 6.94 6.48 5.84
N ALA A 15 7.85 6.84 4.95
CA ALA A 15 8.63 5.90 4.14
C ALA A 15 9.52 4.90 4.93
N ASP A 16 9.73 5.11 6.22
CA ASP A 16 10.41 4.18 7.11
C ASP A 16 9.48 3.11 7.73
N ALA A 17 8.17 3.31 7.66
CA ALA A 17 7.13 2.44 8.22
C ALA A 17 6.49 1.49 7.20
N TYR A 18 6.79 1.62 5.89
CA TYR A 18 6.33 0.67 4.87
C TYR A 18 7.35 0.39 3.77
N ARG A 19 7.15 -0.71 3.05
CA ARG A 19 7.98 -1.09 1.91
C ARG A 19 7.17 -1.81 0.82
N PHE A 20 7.45 -1.48 -0.43
CA PHE A 20 6.95 -2.21 -1.60
C PHE A 20 8.01 -3.19 -2.12
N ARG A 21 7.73 -4.50 -2.02
CA ARG A 21 8.50 -5.60 -2.63
C ARG A 21 7.81 -6.04 -3.92
N LEU A 22 7.92 -5.20 -4.94
CA LEU A 22 7.36 -5.47 -6.27
C LEU A 22 8.46 -6.00 -7.18
N GLY A 23 8.14 -6.99 -8.00
CA GLY A 23 9.01 -7.50 -9.05
C GLY A 23 9.15 -6.53 -10.23
N PRO A 24 9.82 -6.96 -11.31
CA PRO A 24 10.17 -6.08 -12.44
C PRO A 24 8.95 -5.53 -13.19
N LYS A 25 7.76 -6.10 -12.98
CA LYS A 25 6.51 -5.70 -13.63
C LYS A 25 5.61 -4.97 -12.63
N ALA A 26 6.03 -3.78 -12.22
CA ALA A 26 5.17 -2.91 -11.42
C ALA A 26 3.89 -2.56 -12.21
N PRO A 27 2.72 -2.48 -11.53
CA PRO A 27 1.49 -1.99 -12.14
C PRO A 27 1.68 -0.63 -12.82
N PRO A 28 1.10 -0.41 -14.02
CA PRO A 28 1.12 0.90 -14.62
C PRO A 28 0.35 1.90 -13.75
N PRO A 29 0.70 3.20 -13.80
CA PRO A 29 -0.12 4.24 -13.20
C PRO A 29 -1.55 4.17 -13.72
N ARG A 30 -2.51 4.42 -12.83
CA ARG A 30 -3.93 4.46 -13.18
C ARG A 30 -4.28 5.83 -13.72
N ASP A 31 -4.99 5.89 -14.85
CA ASP A 31 -5.47 7.15 -15.42
C ASP A 31 -6.54 7.81 -14.53
N TYR A 32 -7.34 7.00 -13.84
CA TYR A 32 -8.37 7.46 -12.92
C TYR A 32 -8.54 6.48 -11.76
N CYS A 33 -8.63 7.01 -10.54
CA CYS A 33 -8.92 6.25 -9.34
C CYS A 33 -9.63 7.15 -8.33
N THR A 34 -10.72 6.67 -7.74
CA THR A 34 -11.46 7.38 -6.70
C THR A 34 -11.67 6.45 -5.51
N GLN A 35 -11.62 7.04 -4.32
CA GLN A 35 -12.11 6.46 -3.08
C GLN A 35 -13.50 7.04 -2.84
N TYR A 36 -14.52 6.20 -2.70
CA TYR A 36 -15.91 6.65 -2.55
C TYR A 36 -16.62 5.82 -1.48
N ASP A 37 -17.08 6.48 -0.43
CA ASP A 37 -17.83 5.89 0.69
C ASP A 37 -17.15 4.62 1.27
N GLU A 38 -15.82 4.64 1.36
CA GLU A 38 -15.01 3.55 1.90
C GLU A 38 -13.86 4.09 2.77
N SER A 39 -13.48 3.34 3.78
CA SER A 39 -12.31 3.67 4.63
C SER A 39 -10.99 3.50 3.88
N ASP A 40 -9.95 4.18 4.31
CA ASP A 40 -8.61 4.08 3.70
C ASP A 40 -8.06 2.66 3.69
N LEU A 41 -8.29 1.89 4.75
CA LEU A 41 -7.90 0.48 4.80
C LEU A 41 -8.62 -0.35 3.73
N HIS A 42 -9.92 -0.13 3.54
CA HIS A 42 -10.70 -0.83 2.53
C HIS A 42 -10.24 -0.45 1.12
N PHE A 43 -9.97 0.83 0.90
CA PHE A 43 -9.43 1.33 -0.35
C PHE A 43 -8.06 0.71 -0.68
N ILE A 44 -7.14 0.68 0.30
CA ILE A 44 -5.82 0.05 0.15
C ILE A 44 -5.97 -1.44 -0.16
N SER A 45 -6.79 -2.17 0.59
CA SER A 45 -7.03 -3.61 0.36
C SER A 45 -7.58 -3.88 -1.03
N ARG A 46 -8.58 -3.11 -1.48
CA ARG A 46 -9.15 -3.23 -2.82
C ARG A 46 -8.11 -2.98 -3.91
N LEU A 47 -7.29 -1.93 -3.78
CA LEU A 47 -6.19 -1.66 -4.72
C LEU A 47 -5.15 -2.79 -4.73
N CYS A 48 -4.86 -3.39 -3.57
CA CYS A 48 -3.97 -4.53 -3.49
C CYS A 48 -4.56 -5.73 -4.24
N GLU A 49 -5.80 -6.10 -3.97
CA GLU A 49 -6.47 -7.24 -4.60
C GLU A 49 -6.56 -7.10 -6.13
N GLU A 50 -6.90 -5.90 -6.63
CA GLU A 50 -6.99 -5.63 -8.07
C GLU A 50 -5.65 -5.83 -8.81
N GLU A 51 -4.53 -5.56 -8.13
CA GLU A 51 -3.18 -5.68 -8.69
C GLU A 51 -2.51 -7.02 -8.35
N GLY A 52 -3.23 -7.94 -7.67
CA GLY A 52 -2.66 -9.20 -7.19
C GLY A 52 -1.62 -9.03 -6.09
N LEU A 53 -1.67 -7.93 -5.35
CA LEU A 53 -0.80 -7.64 -4.23
C LEU A 53 -1.41 -8.13 -2.91
N HIS A 54 -0.54 -8.52 -1.99
CA HIS A 54 -0.85 -8.77 -0.60
C HIS A 54 0.02 -7.87 0.29
N PHE A 55 -0.32 -7.78 1.58
CA PHE A 55 0.53 -7.13 2.56
C PHE A 55 0.61 -7.89 3.87
N HIS A 56 1.70 -7.69 4.61
CA HIS A 56 1.92 -8.25 5.93
C HIS A 56 2.80 -7.33 6.77
N PHE A 57 2.87 -7.58 8.08
CA PHE A 57 3.74 -6.83 8.99
C PHE A 57 5.02 -7.63 9.29
N GLU A 58 6.17 -7.00 9.10
CA GLU A 58 7.42 -7.45 9.68
C GLU A 58 7.58 -6.77 11.04
N HIS A 59 7.58 -7.58 12.11
CA HIS A 59 7.63 -7.09 13.47
C HIS A 59 9.08 -6.99 13.97
N GLN A 60 9.41 -5.85 14.57
CA GLN A 60 10.63 -5.61 15.33
C GLN A 60 10.26 -5.16 16.75
N PRO A 61 11.18 -5.25 17.74
CA PRO A 61 10.91 -4.84 19.11
C PRO A 61 10.45 -3.38 19.24
N ASP A 62 11.01 -2.50 18.43
CA ASP A 62 10.79 -1.04 18.53
C ASP A 62 10.01 -0.45 17.35
N SER A 63 9.65 -1.28 16.35
CA SER A 63 8.96 -0.82 15.14
C SER A 63 8.25 -1.96 14.42
N HIS A 64 7.28 -1.61 13.57
CA HIS A 64 6.63 -2.54 12.66
C HIS A 64 6.71 -1.99 11.26
N LEU A 65 7.10 -2.84 10.31
CA LEU A 65 7.20 -2.47 8.90
C LEU A 65 6.04 -3.11 8.14
N LEU A 66 5.21 -2.30 7.51
CA LEU A 66 4.15 -2.77 6.61
C LEU A 66 4.77 -3.09 5.25
N VAL A 67 4.71 -4.35 4.83
CA VAL A 67 5.31 -4.80 3.58
C VAL A 67 4.25 -5.24 2.59
N PHE A 68 4.25 -4.60 1.42
CA PHE A 68 3.44 -4.97 0.26
C PHE A 68 4.25 -5.87 -0.68
N GLY A 69 3.65 -6.94 -1.19
CA GLY A 69 4.28 -7.86 -2.14
C GLY A 69 3.27 -8.44 -3.12
N GLU A 70 3.75 -9.10 -4.17
CA GLU A 70 2.96 -9.92 -5.11
C GLU A 70 3.08 -11.41 -4.76
#